data_AF-A0A0C2WAQ1-F1
#
_entry.id   AF-A0A0C2WAQ1-F1
#
_cell.length_a   1.000
_cell.length_b   1.000
_cell.length_c   1.000
_cell.angle_alpha   90.00
_cell.angle_beta   90.00
_cell.angle_gamma   90.00
#
_symmetry.space_group_name_H-M   'P 1'
#
loop_
_entity.id
_entity.type
_entity.pdbx_description
1 polymer ?
#
loop_
_entity_poly.entity_id
_entity_poly.type
_entity_poly.pdbx_seq_one_letter_code
_entity_poly.pdbx_strand_id
1 'polypeptide(L)'
;MESVNMVFLLTRDVPIPSPDSEHELQFTIRLIKWRNSGVRSMEYPHSDLYSSEYLKSYALYLKHFFRFASHKHYTLDDYIPLWSLARDEEVTYEFMVGLLEEFDKLVEEVEEFKAAQIYSDFIGIVIKDIARSYEYLPSSPTCSGGIRQRLANIKDPFLALLGNFSVGIYTQYGVILPARYAGICSDLFDLLLFRNPSLDDSPSLWRLRALLWSAAPRSRERFCSLALEEPDYISHLQRIFDHQVHCIGHSSGPQHILYHLCMESGRFSGFPEHTILFGNSSLNELCAYFILALLALPEDQPLSGITPLRKVPAECMERVGAMCIDAKRDHLSTLELLTDIAQSHSFDHYHATNVAAILESTHRILLTTDPSSILHLLPPLAHAIRHLNGNMLKESHVDMAEDERQVVAAHTKRICSVLETTAVTQMVSSSSHLRLLSCARPCGTGQSALGWMEIYTEI
;
A
#
# COMPACT_ATOMS: atom_id res chain seq x y z
N MET A 1 14.11 10.75 -47.94
CA MET A 1 13.44 11.98 -47.46
C MET A 1 11.92 11.83 -47.58
N GLU A 2 11.41 10.65 -47.25
CA GLU A 2 10.00 10.24 -47.38
C GLU A 2 9.68 9.39 -46.15
N SER A 3 9.05 9.98 -45.13
CA SER A 3 8.47 9.24 -43.99
C SER A 3 7.62 10.10 -43.04
N VAL A 4 7.54 11.42 -43.25
CA VAL A 4 6.83 12.38 -42.37
C VAL A 4 5.28 12.37 -42.57
N ASN A 5 4.72 11.55 -43.45
CA ASN A 5 3.38 11.80 -44.01
C ASN A 5 2.26 10.79 -43.70
N MET A 6 2.48 9.70 -42.96
CA MET A 6 1.40 8.70 -42.78
C MET A 6 0.43 8.97 -41.64
N VAL A 7 0.85 9.72 -40.64
CA VAL A 7 -0.05 10.29 -39.62
C VAL A 7 -0.88 11.42 -40.20
N PHE A 8 -0.27 12.24 -41.04
CA PHE A 8 -1.00 13.13 -41.93
C PHE A 8 -2.05 12.29 -42.67
N LEU A 9 -1.72 11.16 -43.29
CA LEU A 9 -2.72 10.31 -43.95
C LEU A 9 -3.80 9.67 -43.04
N LEU A 10 -3.58 9.50 -41.72
CA LEU A 10 -4.57 8.93 -40.79
C LEU A 10 -5.59 9.97 -40.29
N THR A 11 -5.22 11.25 -40.22
CA THR A 11 -6.09 12.37 -39.79
C THR A 11 -6.39 13.41 -40.88
N ARG A 12 -5.65 13.46 -41.99
CA ARG A 12 -5.78 14.45 -43.09
C ARG A 12 -7.14 14.38 -43.78
N ASP A 13 -7.69 13.18 -43.91
CA ASP A 13 -8.93 12.96 -44.64
C ASP A 13 -10.13 12.78 -43.69
N VAL A 14 -9.93 13.01 -42.38
CA VAL A 14 -11.01 13.06 -41.39
C VAL A 14 -11.19 14.52 -40.99
N PRO A 15 -12.39 15.11 -41.14
CA PRO A 15 -12.60 16.51 -40.79
C PRO A 15 -12.15 16.79 -39.35
N ILE A 16 -11.32 17.82 -39.17
CA ILE A 16 -11.05 18.36 -37.84
C ILE A 16 -12.39 18.93 -37.36
N PRO A 17 -12.97 18.37 -36.28
CA PRO A 17 -14.26 18.80 -35.82
C PRO A 17 -14.14 20.23 -35.31
N SER A 18 -15.15 21.04 -35.61
CA SER A 18 -15.26 22.38 -35.07
C SER A 18 -15.32 22.32 -33.54
N PRO A 19 -14.74 23.29 -32.81
CA PRO A 19 -14.59 23.25 -31.36
C PRO A 19 -15.88 22.96 -30.57
N ASP A 20 -17.03 23.36 -31.14
CA ASP A 20 -18.35 23.26 -30.50
C ASP A 20 -19.30 22.25 -31.20
N SER A 21 -18.82 21.50 -32.21
CA SER A 21 -19.67 20.62 -33.02
C SER A 21 -19.57 19.17 -32.57
N GLU A 22 -20.46 18.80 -31.64
CA GLU A 22 -20.58 17.44 -31.09
C GLU A 22 -20.80 16.38 -32.18
N HIS A 23 -21.62 16.70 -33.19
CA HIS A 23 -21.88 15.80 -34.29
C HIS A 23 -20.61 15.55 -35.11
N GLU A 24 -19.81 16.59 -35.39
CA GLU A 24 -18.56 16.45 -36.15
C GLU A 24 -17.54 15.61 -35.39
N LEU A 25 -17.41 15.80 -34.07
CA LEU A 25 -16.47 15.00 -33.29
C LEU A 25 -16.91 13.53 -33.21
N GLN A 26 -18.18 13.25 -32.94
CA GLN A 26 -18.70 11.88 -32.93
C GLN A 26 -18.53 11.20 -34.29
N PHE A 27 -18.76 11.94 -35.38
CA PHE A 27 -18.57 11.46 -36.74
C PHE A 27 -17.09 11.17 -37.03
N THR A 28 -16.19 12.09 -36.66
CA THR A 28 -14.73 11.93 -36.77
C THR A 28 -14.24 10.71 -35.98
N ILE A 29 -14.72 10.52 -34.74
CA ILE A 29 -14.39 9.34 -33.92
C ILE A 29 -14.90 8.05 -34.59
N ARG A 30 -16.14 8.04 -35.09
CA ARG A 30 -16.70 6.88 -35.81
C ARG A 30 -15.93 6.59 -37.10
N LEU A 31 -15.47 7.61 -37.82
CA LEU A 31 -14.67 7.46 -39.02
C LEU A 31 -13.30 6.85 -38.72
N ILE A 32 -12.65 7.34 -37.65
CA ILE A 32 -11.38 6.79 -37.15
C ILE A 32 -11.58 5.32 -36.75
N LYS A 33 -12.65 5.01 -36.01
CA LYS A 33 -12.98 3.64 -35.59
C LYS A 33 -13.27 2.72 -36.78
N TRP A 34 -14.09 3.16 -37.73
CA TRP A 34 -14.43 2.39 -38.94
C TRP A 34 -13.20 2.12 -39.81
N ARG A 35 -12.30 3.09 -39.92
CA ARG A 35 -11.06 2.94 -40.68
C ARG A 35 -10.09 1.96 -40.00
N ASN A 36 -10.04 1.97 -38.68
CA ASN A 36 -9.10 1.15 -37.90
C ASN A 36 -9.67 -0.23 -37.49
N SER A 37 -10.99 -0.44 -37.60
CA SER A 37 -11.62 -1.71 -37.22
C SER A 37 -11.31 -2.88 -38.16
N GLY A 38 -10.74 -2.62 -39.34
CA GLY A 38 -10.26 -3.64 -40.29
C GLY A 38 -8.87 -4.23 -39.98
N VAL A 39 -8.14 -3.69 -39.00
CA VAL A 39 -6.72 -4.04 -38.72
C VAL A 39 -6.61 -5.01 -37.53
N ARG A 40 -7.42 -6.07 -37.50
CA ARG A 40 -7.47 -6.99 -36.35
C ARG A 40 -6.64 -8.28 -36.47
N SER A 41 -5.91 -8.52 -37.57
CA SER A 41 -5.15 -9.79 -37.70
C SER A 41 -3.82 -9.74 -38.44
N MET A 42 -3.18 -8.58 -38.61
CA MET A 42 -1.82 -8.56 -39.17
C MET A 42 -0.90 -7.77 -38.25
N GLU A 43 0.25 -8.36 -37.96
CA GLU A 43 1.43 -7.69 -37.42
C GLU A 43 1.50 -6.26 -37.98
N TYR A 44 1.39 -5.25 -37.12
CA TYR A 44 1.37 -3.85 -37.53
C TYR A 44 2.65 -3.56 -38.34
N PRO A 45 2.62 -3.34 -39.67
CA PRO A 45 3.83 -3.26 -40.48
C PRO A 45 4.61 -1.93 -40.32
N HIS A 46 4.26 -1.13 -39.33
CA HIS A 46 4.36 0.34 -39.41
C HIS A 46 4.67 1.05 -38.08
N SER A 47 5.12 0.31 -37.07
CA SER A 47 5.66 0.87 -35.82
C SER A 47 6.75 1.94 -35.99
N ASP A 48 7.41 1.95 -37.15
CA ASP A 48 8.52 2.85 -37.45
C ASP A 48 8.01 4.22 -37.94
N LEU A 49 6.67 4.43 -37.94
CA LEU A 49 5.99 5.63 -38.45
C LEU A 49 5.46 6.57 -37.36
N TYR A 50 5.69 6.27 -36.08
CA TYR A 50 5.27 7.11 -34.95
C TYR A 50 6.32 8.18 -34.66
N SER A 51 6.27 9.31 -35.38
CA SER A 51 7.21 10.43 -35.19
C SER A 51 6.90 11.30 -33.95
N SER A 52 7.89 12.06 -33.47
CA SER A 52 7.75 13.05 -32.38
C SER A 52 6.53 13.97 -32.54
N GLU A 53 6.30 14.40 -33.77
CA GLU A 53 5.24 15.33 -34.18
C GLU A 53 3.85 14.69 -34.10
N TYR A 54 3.72 13.40 -34.44
CA TYR A 54 2.44 12.70 -34.34
C TYR A 54 1.92 12.68 -32.91
N LEU A 55 2.76 12.30 -31.97
CA LEU A 55 2.33 12.14 -30.59
C LEU A 55 2.08 13.48 -29.92
N LYS A 56 2.76 14.55 -30.35
CA LYS A 56 2.34 15.93 -30.02
C LYS A 56 0.95 16.26 -30.56
N SER A 57 0.66 15.95 -31.83
CA SER A 57 -0.69 16.16 -32.40
C SER A 57 -1.75 15.27 -31.75
N TYR A 58 -1.40 14.05 -31.34
CA TYR A 58 -2.30 13.14 -30.64
C TYR A 58 -2.56 13.59 -29.20
N ALA A 59 -1.54 14.05 -28.47
CA ALA A 59 -1.70 14.66 -27.15
C ALA A 59 -2.56 15.93 -27.23
N LEU A 60 -2.39 16.75 -28.28
CA LEU A 60 -3.27 17.88 -28.57
C LEU A 60 -4.71 17.43 -28.89
N TYR A 61 -4.89 16.37 -29.69
CA TYR A 61 -6.20 15.79 -29.97
C TYR A 61 -6.87 15.27 -28.70
N LEU A 62 -6.13 14.54 -27.85
CA LEU A 62 -6.60 14.11 -26.54
C LEU A 62 -6.98 15.33 -25.70
N LYS A 63 -6.12 16.36 -25.60
CA LYS A 63 -6.42 17.62 -24.92
C LYS A 63 -7.73 18.24 -25.39
N HIS A 64 -7.99 18.28 -26.70
CA HIS A 64 -9.25 18.77 -27.26
C HIS A 64 -10.43 17.83 -26.98
N PHE A 65 -10.25 16.52 -27.12
CA PHE A 65 -11.25 15.51 -26.83
C PHE A 65 -11.66 15.54 -25.35
N PHE A 66 -10.72 15.71 -24.43
CA PHE A 66 -10.99 15.81 -22.99
C PHE A 66 -11.68 17.11 -22.60
N ARG A 67 -11.25 18.25 -23.18
CA ARG A 67 -11.98 19.52 -23.05
C ARG A 67 -13.40 19.44 -23.58
N PHE A 68 -13.66 18.57 -24.57
CA PHE A 68 -15.00 18.32 -25.06
C PHE A 68 -15.77 17.32 -24.17
N ALA A 69 -15.16 16.20 -23.79
CA ALA A 69 -15.76 15.14 -22.98
C ALA A 69 -16.15 15.63 -21.57
N SER A 70 -15.42 16.60 -21.03
CA SER A 70 -15.73 17.29 -19.76
C SER A 70 -17.13 17.93 -19.75
N HIS A 71 -17.65 18.30 -20.92
CA HIS A 71 -18.96 18.93 -21.07
C HIS A 71 -20.11 17.93 -21.29
N LYS A 72 -19.82 16.65 -21.53
CA LYS A 72 -20.80 15.69 -22.10
C LYS A 72 -20.81 14.27 -21.49
N HIS A 73 -20.03 13.99 -20.44
CA HIS A 73 -20.00 12.69 -19.74
C HIS A 73 -19.73 11.47 -20.66
N TYR A 74 -18.70 11.55 -21.50
CA TYR A 74 -18.30 10.43 -22.38
C TYR A 74 -17.48 9.38 -21.63
N THR A 75 -17.72 8.09 -21.87
CA THR A 75 -16.88 6.98 -21.39
C THR A 75 -15.82 6.58 -22.44
N LEU A 76 -14.58 6.38 -22.00
CA LEU A 76 -13.39 6.12 -22.83
C LEU A 76 -13.18 4.63 -23.15
N ASP A 77 -14.23 3.92 -23.54
CA ASP A 77 -14.17 2.46 -23.71
C ASP A 77 -13.46 2.00 -25.00
N ASP A 78 -13.18 2.91 -25.95
CA ASP A 78 -12.58 2.59 -27.26
C ASP A 78 -11.13 3.09 -27.43
N TYR A 79 -10.42 3.28 -26.32
CA TYR A 79 -9.05 3.77 -26.34
C TYR A 79 -8.03 2.68 -26.76
N ILE A 80 -7.20 3.00 -27.75
CA ILE A 80 -6.10 2.16 -28.26
C ILE A 80 -4.85 2.46 -27.41
N PRO A 81 -4.15 1.45 -26.88
CA PRO A 81 -3.00 1.69 -26.03
C PRO A 81 -1.90 2.43 -26.77
N LEU A 82 -1.52 3.61 -26.28
CA LEU A 82 -0.58 4.45 -27.00
C LEU A 82 0.84 3.88 -27.00
N TRP A 83 1.16 3.11 -25.96
CA TRP A 83 2.52 2.63 -25.73
C TRP A 83 2.82 1.35 -26.51
N SER A 84 1.78 0.56 -26.80
CA SER A 84 1.89 -0.68 -27.58
C SER A 84 2.26 -0.47 -29.06
N LEU A 85 2.27 0.78 -29.53
CA LEU A 85 2.43 1.11 -30.94
C LEU A 85 3.88 1.47 -31.33
N ALA A 86 4.74 1.78 -30.37
CA ALA A 86 6.14 2.10 -30.62
C ALA A 86 7.01 0.83 -30.52
N ARG A 87 7.85 0.56 -31.54
CA ARG A 87 8.78 -0.60 -31.55
C ARG A 87 10.13 -0.33 -30.90
N ASP A 88 10.45 0.94 -30.64
CA ASP A 88 11.70 1.37 -30.01
C ASP A 88 11.41 1.82 -28.57
N GLU A 89 12.07 1.20 -27.59
CA GLU A 89 11.87 1.45 -26.16
C GLU A 89 12.18 2.90 -25.76
N GLU A 90 13.25 3.51 -26.29
CA GLU A 90 13.65 4.87 -25.91
C GLU A 90 12.65 5.90 -26.46
N VAL A 91 12.21 5.65 -27.70
CA VAL A 91 11.16 6.42 -28.36
C VAL A 91 9.83 6.30 -27.59
N THR A 92 9.47 5.09 -27.14
CA THR A 92 8.28 4.83 -26.31
C THR A 92 8.29 5.66 -25.04
N TYR A 93 9.44 5.74 -24.36
CA TYR A 93 9.59 6.50 -23.12
C TYR A 93 9.49 7.99 -23.30
N GLU A 94 10.19 8.55 -24.30
CA GLU A 94 10.12 9.96 -24.64
C GLU A 94 8.67 10.40 -24.91
N PHE A 95 7.91 9.54 -25.59
CA PHE A 95 6.51 9.77 -25.87
C PHE A 95 5.61 9.71 -24.66
N MET A 96 5.78 8.68 -23.85
CA MET A 96 5.01 8.52 -22.63
C MET A 96 5.23 9.69 -21.68
N VAL A 97 6.48 10.11 -21.48
CA VAL A 97 6.80 11.26 -20.61
C VAL A 97 6.23 12.54 -21.19
N GLY A 98 6.30 12.75 -22.51
CA GLY A 98 5.66 13.90 -23.15
C GLY A 98 4.15 13.93 -22.96
N LEU A 99 3.47 12.78 -23.01
CA LEU A 99 2.04 12.69 -22.74
C LEU A 99 1.72 13.00 -21.27
N LEU A 100 2.50 12.44 -20.34
CA LEU A 100 2.32 12.67 -18.91
C LEU A 100 2.54 14.14 -18.54
N GLU A 101 3.51 14.82 -19.15
CA GLU A 101 3.72 16.27 -18.98
C GLU A 101 2.51 17.09 -19.47
N GLU A 102 1.87 16.68 -20.57
CA GLU A 102 0.63 17.34 -21.04
C GLU A 102 -0.57 17.04 -20.14
N PHE A 103 -0.66 15.82 -19.60
CA PHE A 103 -1.68 15.46 -18.61
C PHE A 103 -1.48 16.24 -17.31
N ASP A 104 -0.24 16.41 -16.85
CA ASP A 104 0.10 17.20 -15.67
C ASP A 104 -0.35 18.66 -15.82
N LYS A 105 -0.01 19.30 -16.94
CA LYS A 105 -0.48 20.66 -17.28
C LYS A 105 -2.00 20.73 -17.33
N LEU A 106 -2.66 19.71 -17.87
CA LEU A 106 -4.13 19.65 -17.95
C LEU A 106 -4.75 19.52 -16.57
N VAL A 107 -4.20 18.70 -15.68
CA VAL A 107 -4.67 18.57 -14.30
C VAL A 107 -4.56 19.91 -13.58
N GLU A 108 -3.48 20.66 -13.80
CA GLU A 108 -3.31 22.02 -13.28
C GLU A 108 -4.33 23.03 -13.87
N GLU A 109 -4.49 23.03 -15.19
CA GLU A 109 -5.45 23.92 -15.89
C GLU A 109 -6.90 23.65 -15.46
N VAL A 110 -7.21 22.42 -15.04
CA VAL A 110 -8.56 21.95 -14.70
C VAL A 110 -8.85 22.05 -13.19
N GLU A 111 -7.90 22.52 -12.36
CA GLU A 111 -8.11 22.69 -10.91
C GLU A 111 -9.29 23.62 -10.55
N GLU A 112 -9.74 24.47 -11.47
CA GLU A 112 -10.92 25.34 -11.27
C GLU A 112 -12.28 24.64 -11.47
N PHE A 113 -12.35 23.46 -12.09
CA PHE A 113 -13.63 22.86 -12.51
C PHE A 113 -13.74 21.36 -12.23
N LYS A 114 -14.22 20.97 -11.04
CA LYS A 114 -15.07 19.77 -10.77
C LYS A 114 -14.82 18.47 -11.58
N ALA A 115 -13.60 18.17 -12.01
CA ALA A 115 -13.36 17.13 -13.02
C ALA A 115 -12.57 15.95 -12.45
N ALA A 116 -12.89 15.52 -11.23
CA ALA A 116 -12.31 14.32 -10.67
C ALA A 116 -12.60 13.07 -11.53
N GLN A 117 -13.69 13.10 -12.33
CA GLN A 117 -13.94 12.11 -13.38
C GLN A 117 -12.89 12.13 -14.49
N ILE A 118 -12.50 13.32 -14.97
CA ILE A 118 -11.49 13.44 -16.03
C ILE A 118 -10.13 12.98 -15.51
N TYR A 119 -9.77 13.37 -14.28
CA TYR A 119 -8.58 12.86 -13.60
C TYR A 119 -8.59 11.33 -13.57
N SER A 120 -9.70 10.73 -13.11
CA SER A 120 -9.89 9.28 -13.10
C SER A 120 -9.78 8.65 -14.49
N ASP A 121 -10.34 9.29 -15.52
CA ASP A 121 -10.27 8.77 -16.89
C ASP A 121 -8.83 8.79 -17.41
N PHE A 122 -8.07 9.85 -17.13
CA PHE A 122 -6.63 9.94 -17.45
C PHE A 122 -5.84 8.84 -16.75
N ILE A 123 -6.03 8.70 -15.45
CA ILE A 123 -5.37 7.66 -14.68
C ILE A 123 -5.75 6.26 -15.21
N GLY A 124 -7.02 6.07 -15.54
CA GLY A 124 -7.53 4.80 -16.05
C GLY A 124 -6.91 4.43 -17.39
N ILE A 125 -6.71 5.41 -18.27
CA ILE A 125 -5.99 5.27 -19.53
C ILE A 125 -4.55 4.82 -19.29
N VAL A 126 -3.82 5.52 -18.44
CA VAL A 126 -2.41 5.21 -18.12
C VAL A 126 -2.32 3.79 -17.57
N ILE A 127 -3.18 3.41 -16.61
CA ILE A 127 -3.20 2.05 -16.03
C ILE A 127 -3.54 0.99 -17.07
N LYS A 128 -4.56 1.20 -17.91
CA LYS A 128 -4.91 0.27 -18.99
C LYS A 128 -3.76 0.08 -19.96
N ASP A 129 -2.97 1.13 -20.22
CA ASP A 129 -1.82 1.04 -21.11
C ASP A 129 -0.66 0.29 -20.49
N ILE A 130 -0.37 0.51 -19.21
CA ILE A 130 0.59 -0.32 -18.45
C ILE A 130 0.16 -1.78 -18.54
N ALA A 131 -1.11 -2.05 -18.22
CA ALA A 131 -1.66 -3.40 -18.14
C ALA A 131 -1.82 -4.10 -19.50
N ARG A 132 -1.73 -3.38 -20.62
CA ARG A 132 -1.76 -3.97 -21.98
C ARG A 132 -0.39 -4.04 -22.64
N SER A 133 0.54 -3.16 -22.26
CA SER A 133 1.86 -3.06 -22.87
C SER A 133 2.94 -3.78 -22.05
N TYR A 134 2.56 -4.51 -21.00
CA TYR A 134 3.49 -5.08 -20.03
C TYR A 134 4.45 -6.12 -20.61
N GLU A 135 4.08 -6.84 -21.66
CA GLU A 135 4.96 -7.80 -22.34
C GLU A 135 6.16 -7.11 -23.01
N TYR A 136 6.02 -5.81 -23.24
CA TYR A 136 7.01 -4.95 -23.89
C TYR A 136 7.67 -3.96 -22.91
N LEU A 137 7.36 -4.04 -21.60
CA LEU A 137 8.08 -3.25 -20.59
C LEU A 137 9.48 -3.85 -20.42
N PRO A 138 10.55 -3.07 -20.61
CA PRO A 138 11.89 -3.62 -20.54
C PRO A 138 12.21 -4.08 -19.12
N SER A 139 12.92 -5.20 -19.08
CA SER A 139 13.36 -5.84 -17.85
C SER A 139 14.43 -5.04 -17.08
N SER A 140 15.02 -4.00 -17.67
CA SER A 140 16.02 -3.15 -17.02
C SER A 140 15.81 -1.66 -17.28
N PRO A 141 15.99 -0.78 -16.28
CA PRO A 141 15.88 0.66 -16.48
C PRO A 141 17.09 1.22 -17.24
N THR A 142 17.02 1.20 -18.57
CA THR A 142 17.94 1.91 -19.49
C THR A 142 17.53 3.35 -19.75
N CYS A 143 16.63 3.87 -18.91
CA CYS A 143 16.05 5.21 -19.05
C CYS A 143 17.11 6.31 -18.93
N SER A 144 17.19 7.18 -19.95
CA SER A 144 18.16 8.27 -20.04
C SER A 144 18.01 9.26 -18.87
N GLY A 145 19.11 9.96 -18.52
CA GLY A 145 19.09 10.96 -17.44
C GLY A 145 18.09 12.09 -17.69
N GLY A 146 17.82 12.44 -18.96
CA GLY A 146 16.84 13.47 -19.33
C GLY A 146 15.41 13.08 -19.00
N ILE A 147 15.02 11.82 -19.24
CA ILE A 147 13.68 11.31 -18.93
C ILE A 147 13.44 11.32 -17.42
N ARG A 148 14.44 10.89 -16.62
CA ARG A 148 14.35 10.95 -15.15
C ARG A 148 14.08 12.37 -14.63
N GLN A 149 14.79 13.36 -15.18
CA GLN A 149 14.62 14.75 -14.78
C GLN A 149 13.24 15.28 -15.17
N ARG A 150 12.71 14.90 -16.33
CA ARG A 150 11.38 15.28 -16.78
C ARG A 150 10.26 14.67 -15.94
N LEU A 151 10.37 13.39 -15.60
CA LEU A 151 9.43 12.72 -14.68
C LEU A 151 9.46 13.36 -13.29
N ALA A 152 10.64 13.80 -12.81
CA ALA A 152 10.76 14.52 -11.56
C ALA A 152 10.12 15.93 -11.57
N ASN A 153 9.84 16.47 -12.77
CA ASN A 153 9.17 17.77 -12.93
C ASN A 153 7.63 17.66 -13.04
N ILE A 154 7.09 16.44 -13.13
CA ILE A 154 5.63 16.21 -13.07
C ILE A 154 5.15 16.58 -11.67
N LYS A 155 4.19 17.50 -11.56
CA LYS A 155 3.70 18.01 -10.27
C LYS A 155 2.67 17.08 -9.64
N ASP A 156 1.83 16.42 -10.43
CA ASP A 156 0.90 15.42 -9.93
C ASP A 156 1.66 14.17 -9.47
N PRO A 157 1.61 13.84 -8.17
CA PRO A 157 2.43 12.77 -7.61
C PRO A 157 2.03 11.40 -8.13
N PHE A 158 0.79 11.22 -8.58
CA PHE A 158 0.27 9.94 -9.04
C PHE A 158 0.64 9.69 -10.52
N LEU A 159 0.53 10.71 -11.37
CA LEU A 159 1.07 10.67 -12.74
C LEU A 159 2.58 10.45 -12.71
N ALA A 160 3.31 11.12 -11.81
CA ALA A 160 4.74 10.90 -11.63
C ALA A 160 5.04 9.45 -11.22
N LEU A 161 4.25 8.87 -10.30
CA LEU A 161 4.40 7.48 -9.86
C LEU A 161 4.19 6.49 -11.00
N LEU A 162 3.08 6.61 -11.73
CA LEU A 162 2.76 5.73 -12.86
C LEU A 162 3.75 5.91 -14.01
N GLY A 163 4.21 7.13 -14.26
CA GLY A 163 5.24 7.42 -15.25
C GLY A 163 6.56 6.75 -14.91
N ASN A 164 7.04 6.91 -13.67
CA ASN A 164 8.23 6.24 -13.18
C ASN A 164 8.12 4.71 -13.32
N PHE A 165 6.99 4.13 -12.90
CA PHE A 165 6.74 2.70 -13.05
C PHE A 165 6.86 2.24 -14.51
N SER A 166 6.27 2.99 -15.43
CA SER A 166 6.18 2.64 -16.84
C SER A 166 7.52 2.75 -17.58
N VAL A 167 8.48 3.55 -17.09
CA VAL A 167 9.88 3.56 -17.59
C VAL A 167 10.83 2.66 -16.80
N GLY A 168 10.30 1.76 -15.98
CA GLY A 168 11.11 0.86 -15.14
C GLY A 168 11.85 1.56 -14.00
N ILE A 169 11.53 2.82 -13.70
CA ILE A 169 12.01 3.52 -12.51
C ILE A 169 11.09 3.15 -11.36
N TYR A 170 11.47 2.12 -10.62
CA TYR A 170 10.69 1.67 -9.49
C TYR A 170 11.04 2.49 -8.25
N THR A 171 10.59 3.75 -8.23
CA THR A 171 10.66 4.59 -7.03
C THR A 171 9.75 4.01 -5.94
N GLN A 172 10.34 3.81 -4.77
CA GLN A 172 9.80 3.08 -3.63
C GLN A 172 9.16 4.03 -2.60
N TYR A 173 8.40 5.02 -3.04
CA TYR A 173 7.74 5.94 -2.12
C TYR A 173 6.24 5.66 -2.13
N GLY A 174 5.67 5.46 -0.95
CA GLY A 174 4.22 5.38 -0.78
C GLY A 174 3.61 6.72 -1.19
N VAL A 175 2.67 6.69 -2.15
CA VAL A 175 1.94 7.89 -2.56
C VAL A 175 0.63 7.95 -1.81
N ILE A 176 0.41 9.05 -1.10
CA ILE A 176 -0.90 9.38 -0.55
C ILE A 176 -1.67 10.12 -1.64
N LEU A 177 -2.78 9.55 -2.10
CA LEU A 177 -3.70 10.28 -2.96
C LEU A 177 -4.30 11.45 -2.17
N PRO A 178 -4.32 12.67 -2.73
CA PRO A 178 -5.10 13.76 -2.17
C PRO A 178 -6.54 13.32 -1.91
N ALA A 179 -7.11 13.68 -0.75
CA ALA A 179 -8.44 13.23 -0.33
C ALA A 179 -9.54 13.47 -1.40
N ARG A 180 -9.39 14.53 -2.20
CA ARG A 180 -10.29 14.86 -3.32
C ARG A 180 -10.36 13.81 -4.43
N TYR A 181 -9.31 12.99 -4.60
CA TYR A 181 -9.23 11.95 -5.63
C TYR A 181 -9.38 10.53 -5.07
N ALA A 182 -9.16 10.34 -3.77
CA ALA A 182 -9.14 9.04 -3.12
C ALA A 182 -10.39 8.19 -3.42
N GLY A 183 -11.59 8.78 -3.33
CA GLY A 183 -12.83 8.06 -3.60
C GLY A 183 -12.96 7.54 -5.03
N ILE A 184 -12.74 8.41 -6.02
CA ILE A 184 -12.96 8.10 -7.44
C ILE A 184 -11.85 7.19 -7.97
N CYS A 185 -10.60 7.45 -7.58
CA CYS A 185 -9.48 6.58 -7.97
C CYS A 185 -9.59 5.20 -7.33
N SER A 186 -10.10 5.10 -6.10
CA SER A 186 -10.29 3.79 -5.46
C SER A 186 -11.26 2.92 -6.25
N ASP A 187 -12.38 3.46 -6.75
CA ASP A 187 -13.35 2.71 -7.56
C ASP A 187 -12.76 2.31 -8.92
N LEU A 188 -11.94 3.19 -9.50
CA LEU A 188 -11.22 2.92 -10.74
C LEU A 188 -10.19 1.80 -10.58
N PHE A 189 -9.34 1.85 -9.55
CA PHE A 189 -8.35 0.80 -9.30
C PHE A 189 -9.03 -0.53 -9.04
N ASP A 190 -10.16 -0.49 -8.33
CA ASP A 190 -10.97 -1.66 -8.13
C ASP A 190 -11.35 -2.30 -9.46
N LEU A 191 -11.98 -1.52 -10.34
CA LEU A 191 -12.44 -1.96 -11.64
C LEU A 191 -11.30 -2.50 -12.53
N LEU A 192 -10.16 -1.81 -12.56
CA LEU A 192 -9.09 -2.08 -13.54
C LEU A 192 -8.06 -3.11 -13.07
N LEU A 193 -7.81 -3.21 -11.76
CA LEU A 193 -6.69 -3.99 -11.23
C LEU A 193 -7.14 -5.05 -10.23
N PHE A 194 -8.12 -4.75 -9.38
CA PHE A 194 -8.42 -5.58 -8.20
C PHE A 194 -9.71 -6.41 -8.35
N ARG A 195 -10.62 -6.11 -9.29
CA ARG A 195 -11.92 -6.78 -9.36
C ARG A 195 -11.82 -8.27 -9.68
N ASN A 196 -10.99 -8.63 -10.65
CA ASN A 196 -10.84 -10.01 -11.13
C ASN A 196 -9.35 -10.32 -11.34
N PRO A 197 -8.55 -10.44 -10.25
CA PRO A 197 -7.17 -10.89 -10.39
C PRO A 197 -7.12 -12.32 -10.92
N SER A 198 -6.11 -12.63 -11.72
CA SER A 198 -5.77 -14.00 -12.10
C SER A 198 -4.39 -14.34 -11.58
N LEU A 199 -4.18 -15.54 -11.03
CA LEU A 199 -2.84 -16.01 -10.65
C LEU A 199 -1.86 -16.06 -11.85
N ASP A 200 -2.39 -16.12 -13.07
CA ASP A 200 -1.62 -16.07 -14.32
C ASP A 200 -1.29 -14.64 -14.78
N ASP A 201 -1.73 -13.62 -14.02
CA ASP A 201 -1.37 -12.23 -14.30
C ASP A 201 0.14 -12.05 -14.26
N SER A 202 0.64 -11.17 -15.12
CA SER A 202 2.08 -10.95 -15.27
C SER A 202 2.71 -10.35 -14.01
N PRO A 203 4.01 -10.59 -13.77
CA PRO A 203 4.74 -9.99 -12.65
C PRO A 203 4.64 -8.45 -12.62
N SER A 204 4.59 -7.81 -13.79
CA SER A 204 4.41 -6.36 -13.90
C SER A 204 3.05 -5.90 -13.39
N LEU A 205 1.99 -6.66 -13.66
CA LEU A 205 0.65 -6.32 -13.16
C LEU A 205 0.55 -6.51 -11.64
N TRP A 206 1.15 -7.57 -11.09
CA TRP A 206 1.29 -7.75 -9.64
C TRP A 206 2.09 -6.62 -8.99
N ARG A 207 3.20 -6.21 -9.61
CA ARG A 207 3.99 -5.07 -9.15
C ARG A 207 3.22 -3.75 -9.19
N LEU A 208 2.39 -3.55 -10.21
CA LEU A 208 1.51 -2.37 -10.28
C LEU A 208 0.47 -2.38 -9.16
N ARG A 209 -0.13 -3.55 -8.85
CA ARG A 209 -1.04 -3.70 -7.71
C ARG A 209 -0.36 -3.40 -6.38
N ALA A 210 0.87 -3.88 -6.20
CA ALA A 210 1.69 -3.60 -5.02
C ALA A 210 1.99 -2.11 -4.86
N LEU A 211 2.36 -1.44 -5.97
CA LEU A 211 2.62 0.00 -6.00
C LEU A 211 1.37 0.82 -5.62
N LEU A 212 0.20 0.39 -6.06
CA LEU A 212 -1.06 1.10 -5.87
C LEU A 212 -1.85 0.66 -4.63
N TRP A 213 -1.31 -0.27 -3.85
CA TRP A 213 -2.00 -0.86 -2.69
C TRP A 213 -2.44 0.19 -1.65
N SER A 214 -1.54 1.12 -1.30
CA SER A 214 -1.84 2.18 -0.33
C SER A 214 -2.87 3.19 -0.85
N ALA A 215 -2.98 3.34 -2.16
CA ALA A 215 -3.89 4.26 -2.84
C ALA A 215 -5.28 3.64 -3.09
N ALA A 216 -5.47 2.35 -2.80
CA ALA A 216 -6.70 1.60 -3.08
C ALA A 216 -7.36 1.05 -1.81
N PRO A 217 -7.72 1.88 -0.81
CA PRO A 217 -8.20 1.42 0.50
C PRO A 217 -9.44 0.51 0.41
N ARG A 218 -10.42 0.83 -0.45
CA ARG A 218 -11.62 -0.01 -0.62
C ARG A 218 -11.31 -1.38 -1.23
N SER A 219 -10.42 -1.40 -2.23
CA SER A 219 -9.99 -2.65 -2.86
C SER A 219 -9.19 -3.50 -1.89
N ARG A 220 -8.32 -2.89 -1.09
CA ARG A 220 -7.60 -3.55 0.01
C ARG A 220 -8.56 -4.19 1.00
N GLU A 221 -9.52 -3.44 1.51
CA GLU A 221 -10.55 -3.95 2.45
C GLU A 221 -11.28 -5.16 1.86
N ARG A 222 -11.75 -5.04 0.61
CA ARG A 222 -12.40 -6.17 -0.07
C ARG A 222 -11.44 -7.35 -0.22
N PHE A 223 -10.20 -7.13 -0.64
CA PHE A 223 -9.22 -8.19 -0.88
C PHE A 223 -8.91 -8.98 0.39
N CYS A 224 -8.68 -8.28 1.49
CA CYS A 224 -8.36 -8.91 2.76
C CYS A 224 -9.59 -9.63 3.34
N SER A 225 -10.80 -9.07 3.15
CA SER A 225 -12.03 -9.78 3.49
C SER A 225 -12.19 -11.06 2.66
N LEU A 226 -12.01 -10.99 1.33
CA LEU A 226 -12.09 -12.15 0.44
C LEU A 226 -11.00 -13.18 0.73
N ALA A 227 -9.79 -12.78 1.10
CA ALA A 227 -8.71 -13.70 1.47
C ALA A 227 -9.07 -14.58 2.69
N LEU A 228 -9.94 -14.09 3.57
CA LEU A 228 -10.43 -14.84 4.71
C LEU A 228 -11.71 -15.65 4.41
N GLU A 229 -12.22 -15.60 3.17
CA GLU A 229 -13.40 -16.33 2.68
C GLU A 229 -13.09 -17.28 1.53
N GLU A 230 -12.05 -16.99 0.75
CA GLU A 230 -11.65 -17.67 -0.48
C GLU A 230 -10.13 -17.90 -0.47
N PRO A 231 -9.66 -19.15 -0.49
CA PRO A 231 -8.22 -19.48 -0.41
C PRO A 231 -7.38 -18.84 -1.52
N ASP A 232 -7.94 -18.68 -2.71
CA ASP A 232 -7.25 -18.09 -3.87
C ASP A 232 -6.85 -16.62 -3.62
N TYR A 233 -7.67 -15.87 -2.87
CA TYR A 233 -7.34 -14.49 -2.54
C TYR A 233 -6.17 -14.36 -1.56
N ILE A 234 -5.88 -15.39 -0.74
CA ILE A 234 -4.63 -15.44 0.04
C ILE A 234 -3.44 -15.52 -0.91
N SER A 235 -3.52 -16.35 -1.95
CA SER A 235 -2.47 -16.46 -2.96
C SER A 235 -2.31 -15.16 -3.75
N HIS A 236 -3.40 -14.47 -4.08
CA HIS A 236 -3.32 -13.15 -4.71
C HIS A 236 -2.66 -12.11 -3.79
N LEU A 237 -2.96 -12.10 -2.49
CA LEU A 237 -2.27 -11.24 -1.53
C LEU A 237 -0.78 -11.57 -1.50
N GLN A 238 -0.41 -12.85 -1.39
CA GLN A 238 1.00 -13.26 -1.42
C GLN A 238 1.71 -12.72 -2.69
N ARG A 239 1.09 -12.83 -3.87
CA ARG A 239 1.64 -12.26 -5.13
C ARG A 239 1.84 -10.75 -5.09
N ILE A 240 0.93 -10.01 -4.45
CA ILE A 240 1.08 -8.56 -4.30
C ILE A 240 2.27 -8.25 -3.38
N PHE A 241 2.40 -8.97 -2.27
CA PHE A 241 3.42 -8.72 -1.26
C PHE A 241 4.77 -9.43 -1.51
N ASP A 242 4.85 -10.30 -2.52
CA ASP A 242 6.11 -10.73 -3.15
C ASP A 242 6.85 -9.53 -3.75
N HIS A 243 6.12 -8.45 -4.06
CA HIS A 243 6.67 -7.16 -4.41
C HIS A 243 6.66 -6.22 -3.20
N GLN A 244 7.60 -5.27 -3.20
CA GLN A 244 7.67 -4.31 -2.12
C GLN A 244 6.46 -3.38 -2.14
N VAL A 245 5.71 -3.37 -1.03
CA VAL A 245 4.54 -2.51 -0.82
C VAL A 245 4.92 -1.45 0.20
N HIS A 246 4.77 -0.18 -0.16
CA HIS A 246 5.02 0.95 0.74
C HIS A 246 3.71 1.47 1.28
N CYS A 247 3.43 1.17 2.54
CA CYS A 247 2.31 1.76 3.25
C CYS A 247 2.84 2.70 4.33
N ILE A 248 2.09 3.77 4.56
CA ILE A 248 2.45 4.77 5.54
C ILE A 248 1.86 4.36 6.89
N GLY A 249 2.68 4.45 7.93
CA GLY A 249 2.23 4.22 9.31
C GLY A 249 2.42 2.81 9.85
N HIS A 250 3.10 1.92 9.12
CA HIS A 250 3.53 0.63 9.66
C HIS A 250 4.76 0.09 8.90
N SER A 251 5.38 -0.97 9.42
CA SER A 251 6.59 -1.59 8.89
C SER A 251 6.33 -2.39 7.60
N SER A 252 7.35 -2.53 6.76
CA SER A 252 7.32 -3.40 5.57
C SER A 252 7.96 -4.75 5.89
N GLY A 253 7.49 -5.85 5.31
CA GLY A 253 8.09 -7.17 5.50
C GLY A 253 7.12 -8.33 5.32
N PRO A 254 7.54 -9.58 5.61
CA PRO A 254 6.68 -10.78 5.52
C PRO A 254 5.40 -10.69 6.36
N GLN A 255 5.47 -9.97 7.49
CA GLN A 255 4.35 -9.73 8.40
C GLN A 255 3.31 -8.74 7.87
N HIS A 256 3.61 -8.02 6.78
CA HIS A 256 2.78 -6.93 6.27
C HIS A 256 1.40 -7.42 5.80
N ILE A 257 1.31 -8.64 5.25
CA ILE A 257 0.01 -9.26 4.92
C ILE A 257 -0.81 -9.48 6.20
N LEU A 258 -0.18 -9.99 7.27
CA LEU A 258 -0.85 -10.24 8.55
C LEU A 258 -1.38 -8.95 9.18
N TYR A 259 -0.66 -7.83 9.05
CA TYR A 259 -1.14 -6.52 9.47
C TYR A 259 -2.46 -6.17 8.78
N HIS A 260 -2.51 -6.24 7.44
CA HIS A 260 -3.75 -5.90 6.70
C HIS A 260 -4.89 -6.87 6.99
N LEU A 261 -4.62 -8.17 7.08
CA LEU A 261 -5.63 -9.15 7.47
C LEU A 261 -6.17 -8.91 8.89
N CYS A 262 -5.32 -8.41 9.80
CA CYS A 262 -5.71 -8.09 11.17
C CYS A 262 -6.60 -6.83 11.23
N MET A 263 -6.31 -5.84 10.38
CA MET A 263 -7.04 -4.57 10.35
C MET A 263 -8.39 -4.65 9.64
N GLU A 264 -8.72 -5.76 9.00
CA GLU A 264 -10.05 -5.95 8.42
C GLU A 264 -11.14 -5.96 9.49
N SER A 265 -12.04 -4.99 9.39
CA SER A 265 -13.14 -4.79 10.32
C SER A 265 -14.00 -6.07 10.49
N GLY A 266 -14.22 -6.45 11.74
CA GLY A 266 -15.29 -7.41 12.10
C GLY A 266 -14.93 -8.89 12.04
N ARG A 267 -13.66 -9.29 12.13
CA ARG A 267 -13.27 -10.70 12.27
C ARG A 267 -12.61 -10.99 13.62
N PHE A 268 -13.48 -11.09 14.61
CA PHE A 268 -13.15 -11.62 15.92
C PHE A 268 -13.14 -13.15 15.90
N SER A 269 -12.36 -13.76 16.79
CA SER A 269 -12.36 -15.19 17.04
C SER A 269 -12.38 -15.47 18.53
N GLY A 270 -13.17 -16.47 18.91
CA GLY A 270 -13.12 -17.05 20.24
C GLY A 270 -11.82 -17.84 20.41
N PHE A 271 -11.12 -17.61 21.51
CA PHE A 271 -10.05 -18.51 21.94
C PHE A 271 -10.63 -19.88 22.34
N PRO A 272 -9.85 -20.97 22.21
CA PRO A 272 -10.25 -22.27 22.73
C PRO A 272 -10.62 -22.20 24.22
N GLU A 273 -11.61 -22.98 24.63
CA GLU A 273 -11.97 -23.14 26.05
C GLU A 273 -10.71 -23.50 26.86
N HIS A 274 -10.53 -22.84 28.00
CA HIS A 274 -9.35 -22.96 28.88
C HIS A 274 -8.03 -22.40 28.33
N THR A 275 -8.06 -21.52 27.33
CA THR A 275 -6.85 -20.75 26.97
C THR A 275 -6.44 -19.87 28.16
N ILE A 276 -5.33 -20.22 28.80
CA ILE A 276 -4.78 -19.45 29.93
C ILE A 276 -3.86 -18.38 29.35
N LEU A 277 -4.34 -17.14 29.30
CA LEU A 277 -3.48 -15.97 29.08
C LEU A 277 -2.93 -15.53 30.44
N PHE A 278 -1.65 -15.13 30.49
CA PHE A 278 -0.98 -14.67 31.71
C PHE A 278 -0.90 -15.68 32.88
N GLY A 279 -0.99 -16.97 32.57
CA GLY A 279 -0.59 -18.04 33.48
C GLY A 279 -1.48 -18.32 34.69
N ASN A 280 -2.61 -17.63 34.92
CA ASN A 280 -3.53 -17.96 36.05
C ASN A 280 -4.99 -17.48 35.90
N SER A 281 -5.35 -16.75 34.84
CA SER A 281 -6.70 -16.18 34.70
C SER A 281 -7.43 -16.87 33.53
N SER A 282 -8.48 -17.64 33.83
CA SER A 282 -9.43 -18.09 32.81
C SER A 282 -10.34 -16.92 32.47
N LEU A 283 -9.97 -16.17 31.45
CA LEU A 283 -10.81 -15.09 30.95
C LEU A 283 -11.96 -15.73 30.16
N ASN A 284 -13.20 -15.50 30.57
CA ASN A 284 -14.36 -16.09 29.92
C ASN A 284 -14.69 -15.33 28.62
N GLU A 285 -15.08 -16.05 27.57
CA GLU A 285 -15.51 -15.49 26.27
C GLU A 285 -14.52 -14.49 25.63
N LEU A 286 -13.24 -14.87 25.56
CA LEU A 286 -12.24 -14.05 24.91
C LEU A 286 -12.47 -13.96 23.39
N CYS A 287 -12.88 -12.80 22.90
CA CYS A 287 -12.98 -12.51 21.47
C CYS A 287 -11.91 -11.51 21.04
N ALA A 288 -10.77 -11.99 20.54
CA ALA A 288 -9.75 -11.12 19.94
C ALA A 288 -9.86 -11.11 18.41
N TYR A 289 -9.21 -10.16 17.76
CA TYR A 289 -8.99 -10.23 16.31
C TYR A 289 -8.32 -11.54 15.94
N PHE A 290 -8.81 -12.16 14.88
CA PHE A 290 -8.41 -13.50 14.46
C PHE A 290 -6.89 -13.68 14.35
N ILE A 291 -6.20 -12.71 13.75
CA ILE A 291 -4.73 -12.72 13.64
C ILE A 291 -4.05 -12.59 15.01
N LEU A 292 -4.54 -11.72 15.89
CA LEU A 292 -4.01 -11.58 17.25
C LEU A 292 -4.22 -12.84 18.09
N ALA A 293 -5.37 -13.50 17.96
CA ALA A 293 -5.63 -14.76 18.62
C ALA A 293 -4.64 -15.84 18.17
N LEU A 294 -4.43 -15.97 16.86
CA LEU A 294 -3.44 -16.89 16.28
C LEU A 294 -2.03 -16.61 16.80
N LEU A 295 -1.61 -15.33 16.86
CA LEU A 295 -0.30 -14.94 17.39
C LEU A 295 -0.16 -15.24 18.89
N ALA A 296 -1.22 -15.02 19.67
CA ALA A 296 -1.22 -15.27 21.11
C ALA A 296 -1.33 -16.76 21.46
N LEU A 297 -1.69 -17.66 20.54
CA LEU A 297 -1.70 -19.09 20.85
C LEU A 297 -0.29 -19.69 21.00
N PRO A 298 -0.07 -20.60 21.96
CA PRO A 298 1.13 -21.43 22.00
C PRO A 298 1.32 -22.26 20.70
N GLU A 299 2.56 -22.53 20.31
CA GLU A 299 2.87 -23.29 19.07
C GLU A 299 2.39 -24.74 19.11
N ASP A 300 2.27 -25.32 20.31
CA ASP A 300 1.84 -26.68 20.56
C ASP A 300 0.31 -26.85 20.58
N GLN A 301 -0.45 -25.74 20.55
CA GLN A 301 -1.90 -25.81 20.51
C GLN A 301 -2.43 -25.91 19.07
N PRO A 302 -3.38 -26.82 18.81
CA PRO A 302 -3.94 -26.98 17.47
C PRO A 302 -4.80 -25.77 17.09
N LEU A 303 -4.66 -25.32 15.83
CA LEU A 303 -5.46 -24.23 15.26
C LEU A 303 -6.97 -24.48 15.32
N SER A 304 -7.38 -25.76 15.33
CA SER A 304 -8.77 -26.19 15.47
C SER A 304 -9.43 -25.72 16.78
N GLY A 305 -8.65 -25.27 17.76
CA GLY A 305 -9.17 -24.68 18.99
C GLY A 305 -9.71 -23.25 18.81
N ILE A 306 -9.31 -22.52 17.76
CA ILE A 306 -9.87 -21.19 17.47
C ILE A 306 -11.19 -21.37 16.75
N THR A 307 -12.23 -20.71 17.26
CA THR A 307 -13.52 -20.62 16.57
C THR A 307 -13.74 -19.19 16.08
N PRO A 308 -13.48 -18.89 14.80
CA PRO A 308 -13.77 -17.59 14.22
C PRO A 308 -15.27 -17.29 14.32
N LEU A 309 -15.64 -16.08 14.73
CA LEU A 309 -17.05 -15.69 14.89
C LEU A 309 -17.80 -15.65 13.56
N ARG A 310 -17.09 -15.39 12.45
CA ARG A 310 -17.57 -15.62 11.09
C ARG A 310 -16.95 -16.90 10.57
N LYS A 311 -17.72 -17.72 9.83
CA LYS A 311 -17.19 -18.95 9.21
C LYS A 311 -16.04 -18.61 8.26
N VAL A 312 -14.81 -18.92 8.68
CA VAL A 312 -13.61 -18.91 7.84
C VAL A 312 -13.41 -20.35 7.34
N PRO A 313 -13.22 -20.58 6.03
CA PRO A 313 -12.94 -21.92 5.51
C PRO A 313 -11.69 -22.51 6.18
N ALA A 314 -11.68 -23.83 6.36
CA ALA A 314 -10.56 -24.54 6.99
C ALA A 314 -9.24 -24.28 6.24
N GLU A 315 -9.26 -24.27 4.91
CA GLU A 315 -8.07 -23.99 4.10
C GLU A 315 -7.53 -22.56 4.30
N CYS A 316 -8.41 -21.55 4.40
CA CYS A 316 -7.99 -20.18 4.72
C CYS A 316 -7.36 -20.12 6.12
N MET A 317 -7.97 -20.79 7.10
CA MET A 317 -7.46 -20.87 8.47
C MET A 317 -6.08 -21.52 8.52
N GLU A 318 -5.87 -22.62 7.79
CA GLU A 318 -4.59 -23.31 7.71
C GLU A 318 -3.50 -22.42 7.07
N ARG A 319 -3.82 -21.76 5.94
CA ARG A 319 -2.87 -20.87 5.25
C ARG A 319 -2.48 -19.66 6.10
N VAL A 320 -3.46 -18.98 6.71
CA VAL A 320 -3.19 -17.85 7.61
C VAL A 320 -2.47 -18.32 8.87
N GLY A 321 -2.86 -19.47 9.43
CA GLY A 321 -2.18 -20.08 10.57
C GLY A 321 -0.71 -20.39 10.28
N ALA A 322 -0.40 -20.92 9.10
CA ALA A 322 0.98 -21.13 8.66
C ALA A 322 1.76 -19.80 8.59
N MET A 323 1.16 -18.74 8.03
CA MET A 323 1.79 -17.41 8.01
C MET A 323 2.06 -16.86 9.42
N CYS A 324 1.13 -17.05 10.36
CA CYS A 324 1.34 -16.67 11.76
C CYS A 324 2.44 -17.49 12.43
N ILE A 325 2.53 -18.80 12.16
CA ILE A 325 3.61 -19.65 12.67
C ILE A 325 4.97 -19.20 12.13
N ASP A 326 5.05 -18.90 10.83
CA ASP A 326 6.29 -18.40 10.23
C ASP A 326 6.68 -17.03 10.79
N ALA A 327 5.71 -16.13 11.00
CA ALA A 327 5.96 -14.87 11.66
C ALA A 327 6.50 -15.05 13.09
N LYS A 328 5.92 -15.94 13.91
CA LYS A 328 6.38 -16.21 15.29
C LYS A 328 7.84 -16.63 15.38
N ARG A 329 8.35 -17.34 14.37
CA ARG A 329 9.77 -17.74 14.31
C ARG A 329 10.71 -16.55 14.12
N ASP A 330 10.22 -15.47 13.53
CA ASP A 330 10.91 -14.19 13.43
C ASP A 330 10.41 -13.22 14.51
N HIS A 331 11.11 -13.23 15.64
CA HIS A 331 10.81 -12.37 16.78
C HIS A 331 10.82 -10.87 16.44
N LEU A 332 11.69 -10.43 15.52
CA LEU A 332 11.77 -9.03 15.12
C LEU A 332 10.52 -8.64 14.33
N SER A 333 10.21 -9.39 13.26
CA SER A 333 9.03 -9.13 12.43
C SER A 333 7.72 -9.25 13.21
N THR A 334 7.63 -10.15 14.19
CA THR A 334 6.45 -10.22 15.05
C THR A 334 6.32 -9.00 15.96
N LEU A 335 7.42 -8.50 16.55
CA LEU A 335 7.35 -7.27 17.35
C LEU A 335 7.04 -6.04 16.51
N GLU A 336 7.56 -5.95 15.28
CA GLU A 336 7.18 -4.91 14.31
C GLU A 336 5.67 -4.97 14.06
N LEU A 337 5.13 -6.15 13.73
CA LEU A 337 3.69 -6.36 13.53
C LEU A 337 2.86 -5.93 14.74
N LEU A 338 3.24 -6.35 15.94
CA LEU A 338 2.51 -6.01 17.17
C LEU A 338 2.58 -4.51 17.48
N THR A 339 3.73 -3.88 17.21
CA THR A 339 3.90 -2.42 17.35
C THR A 339 3.00 -1.68 16.37
N ASP A 340 3.00 -2.10 15.11
CA ASP A 340 2.19 -1.54 14.04
C ASP A 340 0.69 -1.66 14.35
N ILE A 341 0.24 -2.85 14.77
CA ILE A 341 -1.16 -3.08 15.18
C ILE A 341 -1.53 -2.17 16.36
N ALA A 342 -0.65 -2.06 17.37
CA ALA A 342 -0.90 -1.26 18.56
C ALA A 342 -0.92 0.25 18.30
N GLN A 343 -0.25 0.71 17.23
CA GLN A 343 -0.22 2.12 16.82
C GLN A 343 -1.33 2.48 15.82
N SER A 344 -1.96 1.48 15.19
CA SER A 344 -2.96 1.70 14.15
C SER A 344 -4.18 2.47 14.67
N HIS A 345 -4.55 3.51 13.94
CA HIS A 345 -5.79 4.27 14.19
C HIS A 345 -7.05 3.49 13.80
N SER A 346 -6.94 2.50 12.92
CA SER A 346 -8.02 1.59 12.51
C SER A 346 -8.26 0.48 13.54
N PHE A 347 -7.54 0.50 14.65
CA PHE A 347 -7.83 -0.35 15.80
C PHE A 347 -9.07 0.18 16.53
N ASP A 348 -10.22 0.05 15.85
CA ASP A 348 -11.49 0.67 16.22
C ASP A 348 -12.04 0.18 17.56
N HIS A 349 -11.53 -0.92 18.09
CA HIS A 349 -12.00 -1.52 19.33
C HIS A 349 -10.82 -1.88 20.23
N TYR A 350 -10.61 -1.04 21.26
CA TYR A 350 -9.64 -1.26 22.34
C TYR A 350 -10.12 -2.34 23.33
N HIS A 351 -10.62 -3.45 22.79
CA HIS A 351 -11.05 -4.61 23.53
C HIS A 351 -9.91 -5.15 24.40
N ALA A 352 -10.23 -5.46 25.66
CA ALA A 352 -9.24 -5.91 26.62
C ALA A 352 -8.63 -7.26 26.21
N THR A 353 -9.38 -8.09 25.51
CA THR A 353 -8.92 -9.32 24.84
C THR A 353 -7.82 -9.09 23.81
N ASN A 354 -7.96 -8.05 22.96
CA ASN A 354 -6.95 -7.72 21.97
C ASN A 354 -5.66 -7.22 22.62
N VAL A 355 -5.79 -6.37 23.65
CA VAL A 355 -4.65 -5.90 24.45
C VAL A 355 -3.96 -7.09 25.12
N ALA A 356 -4.75 -8.01 25.68
CA ALA A 356 -4.23 -9.22 26.29
C ALA A 356 -3.42 -10.08 25.30
N ALA A 357 -3.93 -10.28 24.08
CA ALA A 357 -3.24 -11.03 23.03
C ALA A 357 -1.90 -10.39 22.62
N ILE A 358 -1.85 -9.06 22.49
CA ILE A 358 -0.63 -8.31 22.20
C ILE A 358 0.38 -8.47 23.34
N LEU A 359 -0.05 -8.31 24.59
CA LEU A 359 0.80 -8.42 25.77
C LEU A 359 1.37 -9.83 25.93
N GLU A 360 0.55 -10.86 25.75
CA GLU A 360 0.99 -12.26 25.85
C GLU A 360 2.03 -12.58 24.77
N SER A 361 1.76 -12.20 23.52
CA SER A 361 2.70 -12.39 22.41
C SER A 361 4.02 -11.65 22.65
N THR A 362 3.94 -10.38 23.09
CA THR A 362 5.11 -9.56 23.45
C THR A 362 5.92 -10.21 24.56
N HIS A 363 5.25 -10.67 25.63
CA HIS A 363 5.91 -11.29 26.78
C HIS A 363 6.71 -12.53 26.37
N ARG A 364 6.14 -13.42 25.55
CA ARG A 364 6.85 -14.62 25.07
C ARG A 364 8.10 -14.29 24.26
N ILE A 365 8.01 -13.28 23.39
CA ILE A 365 9.15 -12.85 22.59
C ILE A 365 10.25 -12.29 23.50
N LEU A 366 9.91 -11.48 24.49
CA LEU A 366 10.87 -10.93 25.45
C LEU A 366 11.57 -12.01 26.30
N LEU A 367 10.92 -13.16 26.53
CA LEU A 367 11.53 -14.29 27.26
C LEU A 367 12.53 -15.08 26.43
N THR A 368 12.46 -15.00 25.10
CA THR A 368 13.18 -15.89 24.17
C THR A 368 14.18 -15.16 23.26
N THR A 369 14.09 -13.83 23.18
CA THR A 369 14.91 -13.01 22.27
C THR A 369 16.06 -12.33 22.99
N ASP A 370 17.19 -12.17 22.31
CA ASP A 370 18.24 -11.26 22.75
C ASP A 370 17.74 -9.80 22.69
N PRO A 371 17.70 -9.07 23.81
CA PRO A 371 17.26 -7.68 23.83
C PRO A 371 18.02 -6.74 22.88
N SER A 372 19.25 -7.08 22.51
CA SER A 372 20.09 -6.23 21.66
C SER A 372 19.53 -6.09 20.23
N SER A 373 18.90 -7.14 19.69
CA SER A 373 18.38 -7.15 18.30
C SER A 373 17.08 -6.37 18.15
N ILE A 374 16.31 -6.19 19.24
CA ILE A 374 14.98 -5.58 19.24
C ILE A 374 14.95 -4.20 19.93
N LEU A 375 16.11 -3.66 20.31
CA LEU A 375 16.24 -2.45 21.12
C LEU A 375 15.49 -1.24 20.54
N HIS A 376 15.50 -1.08 19.23
CA HIS A 376 14.86 0.04 18.53
C HIS A 376 13.32 -0.02 18.55
N LEU A 377 12.73 -1.20 18.79
CA LEU A 377 11.28 -1.41 18.86
C LEU A 377 10.72 -1.27 20.27
N LEU A 378 11.55 -1.41 21.31
CA LEU A 378 11.07 -1.41 22.70
C LEU A 378 10.38 -0.09 23.09
N PRO A 379 10.94 1.11 22.80
CA PRO A 379 10.27 2.36 23.16
C PRO A 379 8.97 2.62 22.38
N PRO A 380 8.93 2.46 21.03
CA PRO A 380 7.67 2.59 20.27
C PRO A 380 6.58 1.63 20.76
N LEU A 381 6.93 0.38 21.07
CA LEU A 381 5.98 -0.62 21.57
C LEU A 381 5.48 -0.27 22.97
N ALA A 382 6.35 0.16 23.89
CA ALA A 382 5.96 0.58 25.23
C ALA A 382 5.01 1.79 25.19
N HIS A 383 5.26 2.74 24.29
CA HIS A 383 4.36 3.88 24.06
C HIS A 383 2.99 3.42 23.55
N ALA A 384 2.97 2.56 22.52
CA ALA A 384 1.75 2.04 21.93
C ALA A 384 0.91 1.24 22.94
N ILE A 385 1.54 0.34 23.70
CA ILE A 385 0.86 -0.46 24.74
C ILE A 385 0.25 0.42 25.84
N ARG A 386 0.92 1.51 26.25
CA ARG A 386 0.36 2.47 27.21
C ARG A 386 -0.87 3.17 26.65
N HIS A 387 -0.81 3.59 25.40
CA HIS A 387 -1.92 4.24 24.72
C HIS A 387 -3.12 3.28 24.65
N LEU A 388 -2.90 2.03 24.22
CA LEU A 388 -3.93 0.98 24.22
C LEU A 388 -4.56 0.80 25.60
N ASN A 389 -3.74 0.69 26.66
CA ASN A 389 -4.25 0.55 28.03
C ASN A 389 -5.04 1.76 28.50
N GLY A 390 -4.61 2.97 28.13
CA GLY A 390 -5.33 4.20 28.44
C GLY A 390 -6.70 4.25 27.76
N ASN A 391 -6.82 3.74 26.53
CA ASN A 391 -8.07 3.72 25.78
C ASN A 391 -8.99 2.58 26.24
N MET A 392 -8.46 1.37 26.45
CA MET A 392 -9.17 0.21 27.02
C MET A 392 -9.89 0.55 28.34
N LEU A 393 -9.27 1.38 29.20
CA LEU A 393 -9.85 1.80 30.48
C LEU A 393 -10.89 2.93 30.35
N LYS A 394 -10.92 3.65 29.21
CA LYS A 394 -11.88 4.74 28.93
C LYS A 394 -13.07 4.27 28.10
N GLU A 395 -12.93 3.18 27.37
CA GLU A 395 -13.93 2.66 26.44
C GLU A 395 -15.23 2.30 27.17
N SER A 396 -16.37 2.73 26.61
CA SER A 396 -17.71 2.38 27.10
C SER A 396 -18.17 1.00 26.64
N HIS A 397 -17.62 0.49 25.54
CA HIS A 397 -17.87 -0.85 25.03
C HIS A 397 -16.86 -1.82 25.65
N VAL A 398 -17.36 -2.77 26.42
CA VAL A 398 -16.54 -3.66 27.23
C VAL A 398 -16.83 -5.11 26.89
N ASP A 399 -15.80 -5.86 26.49
CA ASP A 399 -15.82 -7.30 26.21
C ASP A 399 -15.49 -8.17 27.44
N MET A 400 -15.15 -7.54 28.57
CA MET A 400 -14.67 -8.21 29.79
C MET A 400 -15.21 -7.56 31.06
N ALA A 401 -15.22 -8.29 32.18
CA ALA A 401 -15.58 -7.69 33.47
C ALA A 401 -14.51 -6.68 33.95
N GLU A 402 -14.89 -5.74 34.83
CA GLU A 402 -13.98 -4.69 35.31
C GLU A 402 -12.74 -5.25 36.02
N ASP A 403 -12.92 -6.28 36.85
CA ASP A 403 -11.85 -6.97 37.55
C ASP A 403 -10.86 -7.63 36.57
N GLU A 404 -11.36 -8.28 35.52
CA GLU A 404 -10.51 -8.85 34.48
C GLU A 404 -9.75 -7.77 33.69
N ARG A 405 -10.39 -6.63 33.39
CA ARG A 405 -9.72 -5.48 32.76
C ARG A 405 -8.60 -4.91 33.63
N GLN A 406 -8.81 -4.85 34.95
CA GLN A 406 -7.77 -4.41 35.88
C GLN A 406 -6.57 -5.38 35.91
N VAL A 407 -6.81 -6.68 35.72
CA VAL A 407 -5.73 -7.67 35.55
C VAL A 407 -4.93 -7.37 34.29
N VAL A 408 -5.59 -7.17 33.14
CA VAL A 408 -4.90 -6.79 31.88
C VAL A 408 -4.11 -5.49 32.05
N ALA A 409 -4.70 -4.49 32.72
CA ALA A 409 -4.02 -3.22 32.98
C ALA A 409 -2.79 -3.34 33.89
N ALA A 410 -2.84 -4.24 34.88
CA ALA A 410 -1.67 -4.55 35.71
C ALA A 410 -0.56 -5.22 34.89
N HIS A 411 -0.91 -6.14 33.98
CA HIS A 411 0.03 -6.76 33.06
C HIS A 411 0.64 -5.76 32.08
N THR A 412 -0.15 -4.84 31.53
CA THR A 412 0.35 -3.71 30.73
C THR A 412 1.44 -2.95 31.46
N LYS A 413 1.18 -2.52 32.71
CA LYS A 413 2.17 -1.77 33.50
C LYS A 413 3.46 -2.55 33.71
N ARG A 414 3.35 -3.86 33.99
CA ARG A 414 4.49 -4.75 34.16
C ARG A 414 5.31 -4.87 32.87
N ILE A 415 4.67 -5.16 31.73
CA ILE A 415 5.35 -5.31 30.43
C ILE A 415 6.01 -4.00 30.01
N CYS A 416 5.33 -2.85 30.13
CA CYS A 416 5.93 -1.56 29.84
C CYS A 416 7.18 -1.29 30.71
N SER A 417 7.12 -1.61 32.00
CA SER A 417 8.29 -1.48 32.88
C SER A 417 9.45 -2.37 32.43
N VAL A 418 9.18 -3.59 31.97
CA VAL A 418 10.21 -4.49 31.42
C VAL A 418 10.80 -3.91 30.13
N LEU A 419 9.98 -3.47 29.18
CA LEU A 419 10.41 -2.90 27.90
C LEU A 419 11.35 -1.70 28.13
N GLU A 420 10.96 -0.76 28.99
CA GLU A 420 11.75 0.43 29.31
C GLU A 420 13.03 0.12 30.06
N THR A 421 12.94 -0.72 31.08
CA THR A 421 14.14 -1.12 31.86
C THR A 421 15.14 -1.80 30.94
N THR A 422 14.67 -2.64 30.02
CA THR A 422 15.50 -3.32 29.04
C THR A 422 16.14 -2.34 28.07
N ALA A 423 15.35 -1.38 27.55
CA ALA A 423 15.85 -0.34 26.65
C ALA A 423 16.94 0.52 27.30
N VAL A 424 16.69 1.00 28.51
CA VAL A 424 17.64 1.84 29.27
C VAL A 424 18.89 1.03 29.64
N THR A 425 18.74 -0.20 30.14
CA THR A 425 19.88 -1.03 30.57
C THR A 425 20.81 -1.33 29.41
N GLN A 426 20.29 -1.65 28.23
CA GLN A 426 21.09 -1.91 27.04
C GLN A 426 21.77 -0.64 26.52
N MET A 427 21.07 0.49 26.52
CA MET A 427 21.65 1.79 26.13
C MET A 427 22.82 2.18 27.05
N VAL A 428 22.67 2.01 28.36
CA VAL A 428 23.70 2.29 29.37
C VAL A 428 24.90 1.33 29.26
N SER A 429 24.65 0.08 28.87
CA SER A 429 25.67 -0.98 28.76
C SER A 429 26.48 -0.91 27.46
N SER A 430 26.08 -0.07 26.49
CA SER A 430 26.84 0.09 25.25
C SER A 430 28.19 0.76 25.52
N SER A 431 29.26 0.25 24.90
CA SER A 431 30.64 0.70 25.13
C SER A 431 30.87 2.19 24.83
N SER A 432 30.05 2.77 23.94
CA SER A 432 29.98 4.19 23.65
C SER A 432 29.46 5.03 24.83
N HIS A 433 28.42 4.57 25.54
CA HIS A 433 27.84 5.27 26.68
C HIS A 433 28.60 5.04 27.99
N LEU A 434 29.20 3.85 28.19
CA LEU A 434 30.12 3.63 29.33
C LEU A 434 31.31 4.59 29.31
N ARG A 435 31.79 4.98 28.11
CA ARG A 435 32.81 6.03 27.97
C ARG A 435 32.27 7.42 28.33
N LEU A 436 31.03 7.76 27.98
CA LEU A 436 30.37 9.02 28.39
C LEU A 436 30.13 9.07 29.91
N LEU A 437 29.67 7.97 30.50
CA LEU A 437 29.45 7.81 31.94
C LEU A 437 30.78 7.88 32.73
N SER A 438 31.86 7.31 32.17
CA SER A 438 33.22 7.44 32.71
C SER A 438 33.79 8.85 32.63
N CYS A 439 33.25 9.73 31.79
CA CYS A 439 33.69 11.11 31.62
C CYS A 439 32.88 12.11 32.45
N ALA A 440 31.80 11.68 33.11
CA ALA A 440 31.01 12.53 34.00
C ALA A 440 31.85 12.90 35.23
N ARG A 441 32.31 14.16 35.29
CA ARG A 441 33.03 14.68 36.45
C ARG A 441 32.06 15.26 37.46
N PRO A 442 32.24 15.02 38.78
CA PRO A 442 31.46 15.68 39.80
C PRO A 442 31.79 17.19 39.79
N CYS A 443 30.80 18.04 39.49
CA CYS A 443 30.91 19.48 39.65
C CYS A 443 30.45 19.88 41.06
N GLY A 444 31.24 19.52 42.07
CA GLY A 444 30.95 19.90 43.46
C GLY A 444 29.66 19.32 44.05
N THR A 445 29.52 19.44 45.37
CA THR A 445 28.32 19.00 46.10
C THR A 445 27.10 19.84 45.71
N GLY A 446 26.09 19.21 45.12
CA GLY A 446 24.79 19.83 44.85
C GLY A 446 24.56 20.31 43.42
N GLN A 447 25.45 20.05 42.47
CA GLN A 447 25.23 20.33 41.04
C GLN A 447 25.20 19.05 40.20
N SER A 448 24.42 19.06 39.12
CA SER A 448 24.38 18.00 38.11
C SER A 448 25.76 17.87 37.44
N ALA A 449 26.22 16.64 37.22
CA ALA A 449 27.50 16.40 36.54
C ALA A 449 27.47 16.96 35.10
N LEU A 450 28.45 17.80 34.75
CA LEU A 450 28.66 18.28 33.38
C LEU A 450 29.01 17.07 32.48
N GLY A 451 28.11 16.78 31.53
CA GLY A 451 28.17 15.63 30.63
C GLY A 451 26.81 14.97 30.39
N TRP A 452 25.80 15.22 31.23
CA TRP A 452 24.47 14.61 31.11
C TRP A 452 23.43 15.45 30.33
N MET A 453 23.61 16.78 30.21
CA MET A 453 22.50 17.65 29.81
C MET A 453 22.38 18.05 28.33
N GLU A 454 23.37 17.81 27.46
CA GLU A 454 23.26 18.31 26.08
C GLU A 454 22.48 17.39 25.11
N ILE A 455 22.21 16.13 25.47
CA ILE A 455 21.55 15.18 24.55
C ILE A 455 20.01 15.20 24.67
N TYR A 456 19.44 15.79 25.74
CA TYR A 456 18.01 15.69 26.04
C TYR A 456 17.24 17.02 26.08
N THR A 457 17.82 18.12 25.56
CA THR A 457 17.14 19.43 25.51
C THR A 457 16.56 19.81 24.15
N GLU A 458 16.59 18.92 23.15
CA GLU A 458 15.85 19.10 21.89
C GLU A 458 14.95 17.89 21.62
N ILE A 459 13.79 17.87 22.30
CA ILE A 459 12.54 17.25 21.81
C ILE A 459 11.42 18.27 22.05
#